data_AF-A0A3M5DNF0-F1
#
_entry.id   AF-A0A3M5DNF0-F1
#
_cell.length_a   1.000
_cell.length_b   1.000
_cell.length_c   1.000
_cell.angle_alpha   90.00
_cell.angle_beta   90.00
_cell.angle_gamma   90.00
#
_symmetry.space_group_name_H-M   'P 1'
#
loop_
_entity.id
_entity.type
_entity.pdbx_description
1 polymer ?
#
loop_
_entity_poly.entity_id
_entity_poly.type
_entity_poly.pdbx_seq_one_letter_code
_entity_poly.pdbx_strand_id
1 'polypeptide(L)'
;MLRVALSAPSSILLAIRRQFSRGHMSPLLETIEEHSRNGCAPSKALLALWSAGADLRVSPRKAGRLCELAVVAAAGKAGMLESEIVAARRAYAASLGVTLSGAISNADEPVHIHHAVSNSNHNPNASNRINLGRARAYKERREEGDYFFIDT
;
A
#
# COMPACT_ATOMS: atom_id res chain seq x y z
N MET A 1 21.21 -3.74 -34.64
CA MET A 1 21.22 -3.00 -33.35
C MET A 1 19.81 -2.45 -33.12
N LEU A 2 19.00 -3.13 -32.30
CA LEU A 2 17.63 -2.73 -32.01
C LEU A 2 17.64 -1.80 -30.79
N ARG A 3 17.38 -0.50 -30.98
CA ARG A 3 17.16 0.44 -29.88
C ARG A 3 15.76 0.18 -29.31
N VAL A 4 15.70 -0.43 -28.13
CA VAL A 4 14.47 -0.55 -27.34
C VAL A 4 14.02 0.86 -26.96
N ALA A 5 12.83 1.23 -27.39
CA ALA A 5 12.19 2.49 -27.01
C ALA A 5 11.96 2.48 -25.49
N LEU A 6 12.61 3.42 -24.79
CA LEU A 6 12.30 3.76 -23.41
C LEU A 6 10.84 4.22 -23.36
N SER A 7 9.95 3.38 -22.83
CA SER A 7 8.56 3.75 -22.61
C SER A 7 8.53 4.98 -21.71
N ALA A 8 7.90 6.06 -22.16
CA ALA A 8 7.64 7.23 -21.35
C ALA A 8 7.00 6.81 -20.01
N PRO A 9 7.38 7.40 -18.87
CA PRO A 9 6.75 7.08 -17.60
C PRO A 9 5.25 7.35 -17.74
N SER A 10 4.42 6.32 -17.52
CA SER A 10 2.97 6.41 -17.57
C SER A 10 2.49 7.68 -16.87
N SER A 11 1.49 8.37 -17.43
CA SER A 11 0.92 9.63 -16.92
C SER A 11 0.59 9.59 -15.41
N ILE A 12 0.35 8.39 -14.89
CA ILE A 12 0.17 8.05 -13.48
C ILE A 12 1.42 8.31 -12.64
N LEU A 13 2.61 7.86 -13.08
CA LEU A 13 3.88 8.12 -12.41
C LEU A 13 4.18 9.62 -12.37
N LEU A 14 3.83 10.35 -13.42
CA LEU A 14 3.98 11.80 -13.43
C LEU A 14 3.03 12.49 -12.43
N ALA A 15 1.81 11.99 -12.27
CA ALA A 15 0.85 12.48 -11.27
C ALA A 15 1.29 12.17 -9.83
N ILE A 16 1.78 10.95 -9.58
CA ILE A 16 2.39 10.55 -8.31
C ILE A 16 3.58 11.47 -8.00
N ARG A 17 4.48 11.66 -8.96
CA ARG A 17 5.64 12.56 -8.82
C ARG A 17 5.24 14.00 -8.53
N ARG A 18 4.12 14.49 -9.10
CA ARG A 18 3.55 15.82 -8.79
C ARG A 18 3.02 15.91 -7.36
N GLN A 19 2.38 14.85 -6.84
CA GLN A 19 1.92 14.80 -5.44
C GLN A 19 3.09 14.87 -4.44
N PHE A 20 4.27 14.35 -4.80
CA PHE A 20 5.47 14.36 -3.97
C PHE A 20 6.48 15.47 -4.32
N SER A 21 6.09 16.46 -5.15
CA SER A 21 7.00 17.50 -5.64
C SER A 21 7.32 18.55 -4.58
N ARG A 22 8.44 18.34 -3.86
CA ARG A 22 9.41 19.37 -3.43
C ARG A 22 10.69 18.67 -2.94
N GLY A 23 11.66 18.49 -3.84
CA GLY A 23 13.07 18.19 -3.56
C GLY A 23 13.36 16.85 -2.88
N HIS A 24 14.12 15.98 -3.54
CA HIS A 24 14.46 14.61 -3.11
C HIS A 24 13.27 13.63 -3.13
N MET A 25 13.19 12.82 -4.19
CA MET A 25 12.47 11.55 -4.09
C MET A 25 13.08 10.76 -2.93
N SER A 26 12.24 10.30 -1.99
CA SER A 26 12.74 9.42 -0.94
C SER A 26 13.27 8.14 -1.59
N PRO A 27 14.46 7.62 -1.21
CA PRO A 27 15.00 6.37 -1.75
C PRO A 27 14.00 5.21 -1.72
N LEU A 28 13.09 5.20 -0.72
CA LEU A 28 12.03 4.21 -0.60
C LEU A 28 11.03 4.21 -1.77
N LEU A 29 10.69 5.38 -2.33
CA LEU A 29 9.78 5.46 -3.48
C LEU A 29 10.44 4.89 -4.74
N GLU A 30 11.75 5.13 -4.93
CA GLU A 30 12.51 4.56 -6.05
C GLU A 30 12.57 3.04 -5.96
N THR A 31 12.81 2.50 -4.75
CA THR A 31 12.77 1.05 -4.50
C THR A 31 11.39 0.46 -4.82
N ILE A 32 10.30 1.13 -4.43
CA ILE A 32 8.93 0.70 -4.75
C ILE A 32 8.68 0.72 -6.27
N GLU A 33 9.13 1.77 -6.98
CA GLU A 33 9.02 1.86 -8.44
C GLU A 33 9.81 0.74 -9.14
N GLU A 34 11.01 0.44 -8.66
CA GLU A 34 11.84 -0.67 -9.17
C GLU A 34 11.22 -2.04 -8.91
N HIS A 35 10.79 -2.32 -7.68
CA HIS A 35 10.09 -3.56 -7.34
C HIS A 35 8.84 -3.77 -8.20
N SER A 36 8.07 -2.70 -8.45
CA SER A 36 6.91 -2.73 -9.33
C SER A 36 7.29 -3.12 -10.76
N ARG A 37 8.34 -2.51 -11.33
CA ARG A 37 8.88 -2.85 -12.66
C ARG A 37 9.33 -4.31 -12.73
N ASN A 38 9.86 -4.84 -11.63
CA ASN A 38 10.31 -6.23 -11.51
C ASN A 38 9.20 -7.23 -11.16
N GLY A 39 7.95 -6.79 -11.07
CA GLY A 39 6.80 -7.69 -10.91
C GLY A 39 6.29 -7.86 -9.47
N CYS A 40 6.85 -7.16 -8.48
CA CYS A 40 6.39 -7.23 -7.09
C CYS A 40 4.93 -6.78 -6.96
N ALA A 41 4.04 -7.71 -6.60
CA ALA A 41 2.60 -7.45 -6.54
C ALA A 41 2.23 -6.35 -5.51
N PRO A 42 2.74 -6.35 -4.26
CA PRO A 42 2.52 -5.25 -3.32
C PRO A 42 2.93 -3.87 -3.86
N SER A 43 4.07 -3.78 -4.55
CA SER A 43 4.52 -2.50 -5.13
C SER A 43 3.61 -2.04 -6.26
N LYS A 44 3.15 -2.94 -7.13
CA LYS A 44 2.16 -2.61 -8.17
C LYS A 44 0.83 -2.14 -7.57
N ALA A 45 0.33 -2.85 -6.56
CA ALA A 45 -0.91 -2.50 -5.86
C ALA A 45 -0.80 -1.14 -5.17
N LEU A 46 0.35 -0.83 -4.57
CA LEU A 46 0.58 0.48 -3.95
C LEU A 46 0.59 1.63 -4.96
N LEU A 47 1.20 1.44 -6.14
CA LEU A 47 1.11 2.43 -7.22
C LEU A 47 -0.33 2.62 -7.70
N ALA A 48 -1.12 1.55 -7.79
CA ALA A 48 -2.54 1.61 -8.14
C ALA A 48 -3.34 2.40 -7.09
N LEU A 49 -3.07 2.20 -5.79
CA LEU A 49 -3.69 2.97 -4.71
C LEU A 49 -3.39 4.46 -4.81
N TRP A 50 -2.13 4.85 -5.06
CA TRP A 50 -1.80 6.25 -5.29
C TRP A 50 -2.48 6.81 -6.54
N SER A 51 -2.59 6.03 -7.61
CA SER A 51 -3.36 6.40 -8.81
C SER A 51 -4.87 6.54 -8.54
N ALA A 52 -5.38 5.81 -7.55
CA ALA A 52 -6.75 5.95 -7.05
C ALA A 52 -6.93 7.20 -6.17
N GLY A 53 -5.84 7.89 -5.82
CA GLY A 53 -5.84 9.11 -5.00
C GLY A 53 -5.60 8.86 -3.51
N ALA A 54 -5.09 7.69 -3.12
CA ALA A 54 -4.76 7.41 -1.73
C ALA A 54 -3.66 8.35 -1.20
N ASP A 55 -3.82 8.88 0.01
CA ASP A 55 -2.80 9.69 0.70
C ASP A 55 -1.98 8.81 1.65
N LEU A 56 -1.23 7.87 1.07
CA LEU A 56 -0.29 7.02 1.80
C LEU A 56 1.11 7.62 1.72
N ARG A 57 1.55 8.24 2.81
CA ARG A 57 2.87 8.89 2.87
C ARG A 57 4.01 7.86 2.80
N VAL A 58 4.93 8.06 1.87
CA VAL A 58 6.18 7.29 1.78
C VAL A 58 7.15 7.78 2.84
N SER A 59 7.35 7.00 3.89
CA SER A 59 8.34 7.28 4.94
C SER A 59 8.66 6.00 5.71
N PRO A 60 9.94 5.73 6.07
CA PRO A 60 10.30 4.61 6.92
C PRO A 60 9.53 4.58 8.25
N ARG A 61 9.25 5.77 8.83
CA ARG A 61 8.50 5.90 10.10
C ARG A 61 7.01 5.55 9.98
N LYS A 62 6.48 5.50 8.76
CA LYS A 62 5.06 5.19 8.47
C LYS A 62 4.93 3.96 7.57
N ALA A 63 6.00 3.20 7.43
CA ALA A 63 6.08 2.10 6.48
C ALA A 63 5.12 0.95 6.81
N GLY A 64 4.77 0.74 8.08
CA GLY A 64 3.80 -0.29 8.48
C GLY A 64 2.46 -0.14 7.76
N ARG A 65 1.90 1.08 7.77
CA ARG A 65 0.63 1.39 7.07
C ARG A 65 0.74 1.15 5.57
N LEU A 66 1.81 1.67 4.97
CA LEU A 66 2.06 1.55 3.54
C LEU A 66 2.20 0.08 3.13
N CYS A 67 2.99 -0.71 3.88
CA CYS A 67 3.24 -2.11 3.58
C CYS A 67 2.00 -2.97 3.79
N GLU A 68 1.25 -2.73 4.87
CA GLU A 68 0.04 -3.51 5.19
C GLU A 68 -1.04 -3.33 4.12
N LEU A 69 -1.34 -2.08 3.76
CA LEU A 69 -2.34 -1.80 2.74
C LEU A 69 -1.89 -2.28 1.35
N ALA A 70 -0.59 -2.25 1.06
CA ALA A 70 -0.03 -2.77 -0.18
C ALA A 70 -0.22 -4.30 -0.32
N VAL A 71 0.06 -5.07 0.74
CA VAL A 71 -0.09 -6.54 0.68
C VAL A 71 -1.56 -6.96 0.61
N VAL A 72 -2.45 -6.27 1.34
CA VAL A 72 -3.89 -6.53 1.27
C VAL A 72 -4.45 -6.19 -0.11
N ALA A 73 -4.07 -5.04 -0.68
CA ALA A 73 -4.50 -4.67 -2.04
C ALA A 73 -3.94 -5.64 -3.11
N ALA A 74 -2.72 -6.15 -2.91
CA ALA A 74 -2.12 -7.12 -3.82
C ALA A 74 -2.84 -8.48 -3.84
N ALA A 75 -3.55 -8.85 -2.77
CA ALA A 75 -4.36 -10.06 -2.74
C ALA A 75 -5.58 -9.98 -3.68
N GLY A 76 -6.01 -8.77 -4.05
CA GLY A 76 -7.09 -8.54 -5.01
C GLY A 76 -8.39 -9.24 -4.60
N LYS A 77 -9.03 -9.92 -5.55
CA LYS A 77 -10.33 -10.60 -5.34
C LYS A 77 -10.27 -11.79 -4.40
N ALA A 78 -9.09 -12.37 -4.17
CA ALA A 78 -8.95 -13.47 -3.20
C ALA A 78 -9.17 -12.96 -1.76
N GLY A 79 -8.80 -11.70 -1.50
CA GLY A 79 -8.66 -11.15 -0.16
C GLY A 79 -7.46 -11.74 0.56
N MET A 80 -7.11 -11.13 1.69
CA MET A 80 -6.04 -11.62 2.56
C MET A 80 -6.61 -12.04 3.90
N LEU A 81 -6.32 -13.26 4.34
CA LEU A 81 -6.76 -13.76 5.65
C LEU A 81 -6.04 -12.99 6.75
N GLU A 82 -6.77 -12.58 7.80
CA GLU A 82 -6.26 -11.71 8.87
C GLU A 82 -4.94 -12.22 9.47
N SER A 83 -4.84 -13.53 9.71
CA SER A 83 -3.68 -14.18 10.31
C SER A 83 -2.42 -14.11 9.43
N GLU A 84 -2.55 -13.86 8.13
CA GLU A 84 -1.44 -13.80 7.18
C GLU A 84 -0.88 -12.38 7.01
N ILE A 85 -1.67 -11.36 7.33
CA ILE A 85 -1.38 -9.95 7.01
C ILE A 85 -0.09 -9.48 7.70
N VAL A 86 0.10 -9.83 8.97
CA VAL A 86 1.27 -9.40 9.76
C VAL A 86 2.58 -9.94 9.19
N ALA A 87 2.60 -11.22 8.83
CA ALA A 87 3.75 -11.86 8.22
C ALA A 87 4.06 -11.23 6.85
N ALA A 88 3.04 -11.04 6.01
CA ALA A 88 3.20 -10.43 4.69
C ALA A 88 3.67 -8.97 4.75
N ARG A 89 3.12 -8.17 5.68
CA ARG A 89 3.55 -6.78 5.93
C ARG A 89 5.05 -6.73 6.27
N ARG A 90 5.49 -7.59 7.19
CA ARG A 90 6.91 -7.68 7.61
C ARG A 90 7.81 -8.14 6.46
N ALA A 91 7.38 -9.16 5.70
CA ALA A 91 8.12 -9.64 4.54
C ALA A 91 8.25 -8.56 3.45
N TYR A 92 7.17 -7.83 3.15
CA TYR A 92 7.22 -6.75 2.17
C TYR A 92 8.09 -5.59 2.65
N ALA A 93 7.99 -5.18 3.91
CA ALA A 93 8.85 -4.14 4.47
C ALA A 93 10.34 -4.53 4.40
N ALA A 94 10.67 -5.78 4.75
CA ALA A 94 12.03 -6.30 4.64
C ALA A 94 12.53 -6.29 3.19
N SER A 95 11.67 -6.64 2.22
CA SER A 95 12.03 -6.57 0.79
C SER A 95 12.38 -5.15 0.33
N LEU A 96 11.79 -4.13 0.95
CA LEU A 96 12.10 -2.72 0.69
C LEU A 96 13.31 -2.21 1.48
N GLY A 97 14.01 -3.07 2.24
CA GLY A 97 15.08 -2.67 3.13
C GLY A 97 14.62 -1.84 4.34
N VAL A 98 13.33 -1.94 4.71
CA VAL A 98 12.73 -1.17 5.81
C VAL A 98 12.56 -2.03 7.05
N THR A 99 13.19 -1.61 8.15
CA THR A 99 12.92 -2.16 9.49
C THR A 99 11.71 -1.47 10.09
N LEU A 100 10.63 -2.23 10.32
CA LEU A 100 9.44 -1.74 11.02
C LEU A 100 9.75 -1.57 12.51
N SER A 101 9.39 -0.43 13.08
CA SER A 101 9.58 -0.14 14.51
C SER A 101 8.41 0.64 15.11
N GLY A 102 8.23 0.52 16.42
CA GLY A 102 7.15 1.16 17.17
C GLY A 102 5.86 0.34 17.28
N ALA A 103 5.03 0.70 18.27
CA ALA A 103 3.89 -0.11 18.71
C ALA A 103 2.82 -0.34 17.64
N ILE A 104 2.67 0.57 16.67
CA ILE A 104 1.67 0.46 15.61
C ILE A 104 2.29 -0.08 14.31
N SER A 105 3.41 0.49 13.87
CA SER A 105 4.01 0.11 12.58
C SER A 105 4.55 -1.32 12.55
N ASN A 106 4.90 -1.90 13.71
CA ASN A 106 5.34 -3.29 13.85
C ASN A 106 4.44 -4.11 14.79
N ALA A 107 3.19 -3.68 15.01
CA ALA A 107 2.22 -4.37 15.88
C ALA A 107 2.08 -5.85 15.51
N ASP A 108 1.81 -6.74 16.46
CA ASP A 108 1.53 -8.16 16.14
C ASP A 108 0.13 -8.40 15.55
N GLU A 109 -0.59 -7.32 15.24
CA GLU A 109 -1.92 -7.32 14.65
C GLU A 109 -1.97 -6.43 13.39
N PRO A 110 -2.94 -6.68 12.48
CA PRO A 110 -3.13 -5.88 11.26
C PRO A 110 -3.94 -4.60 11.53
N VAL A 111 -3.37 -3.73 12.36
CA VAL A 111 -4.05 -2.52 12.89
C VAL A 111 -4.47 -1.55 11.78
N HIS A 112 -3.71 -1.44 10.69
CA HIS A 112 -3.95 -0.43 9.67
C HIS A 112 -5.13 -0.76 8.75
N ILE A 113 -5.31 -2.03 8.39
CA ILE A 113 -6.45 -2.47 7.59
C ILE A 113 -7.74 -2.44 8.43
N HIS A 114 -7.70 -2.85 9.70
CA HIS A 114 -8.82 -2.67 10.63
C HIS A 114 -9.27 -1.20 10.71
N HIS A 115 -8.30 -0.30 10.83
CA HIS A 115 -8.56 1.14 10.83
C HIS A 115 -9.06 1.64 9.47
N ALA A 116 -8.56 1.11 8.36
CA ALA A 116 -9.01 1.50 7.03
C ALA A 116 -10.46 1.08 6.75
N VAL A 117 -10.91 -0.08 7.27
CA VAL A 117 -12.29 -0.54 7.18
C VAL A 117 -13.23 0.37 7.99
N SER A 118 -12.86 0.68 9.24
CA SER A 118 -13.74 1.43 10.15
C SER A 118 -13.69 2.95 9.95
N ASN A 119 -12.51 3.47 9.62
CA ASN A 119 -12.20 4.90 9.55
C ASN A 119 -11.67 5.29 8.15
N SER A 120 -12.34 4.85 7.09
CA SER A 120 -12.05 5.29 5.72
C SER A 120 -12.44 6.75 5.48
N ASN A 121 -11.82 7.42 4.50
CA ASN A 121 -12.29 8.70 3.96
C ASN A 121 -13.76 8.67 3.50
N HIS A 122 -14.29 7.49 3.17
CA HIS A 122 -15.68 7.29 2.78
C HIS A 122 -16.67 7.26 3.95
N ASN A 123 -16.20 7.14 5.19
CA ASN A 123 -17.06 7.22 6.37
C ASN A 123 -17.15 8.69 6.84
N PRO A 124 -18.30 9.38 6.66
CA PRO A 124 -18.44 10.79 7.06
C PRO A 124 -18.34 10.99 8.58
N ASN A 125 -18.54 9.93 9.37
CA ASN A 125 -18.55 10.00 10.83
C ASN A 125 -17.20 9.64 11.47
N ALA A 126 -16.22 9.20 10.69
CA ALA A 126 -14.92 8.80 11.23
C ALA A 126 -14.04 10.01 11.57
N SER A 127 -13.55 10.07 12.81
CA SER A 127 -12.46 10.94 13.24
C SER A 127 -11.12 10.22 12.94
N ASN A 128 -10.15 10.92 12.32
CA ASN A 128 -8.85 10.37 11.89
C ASN A 128 -8.91 9.34 10.74
N ARG A 129 -9.39 9.78 9.58
CA ARG A 129 -9.58 8.92 8.41
C ARG A 129 -8.27 8.48 7.75
N ILE A 130 -8.22 7.24 7.28
CA ILE A 130 -7.26 6.83 6.24
C ILE A 130 -7.87 7.19 4.88
N ASN A 131 -7.16 8.01 4.11
CA ASN A 131 -7.57 8.37 2.76
C ASN A 131 -7.02 7.37 1.74
N LEU A 132 -7.91 6.52 1.23
CA LEU A 132 -7.64 5.56 0.17
C LEU A 132 -8.00 6.09 -1.23
N GLY A 133 -8.31 7.39 -1.34
CA GLY A 133 -8.82 7.99 -2.57
C GLY A 133 -10.15 7.36 -2.94
N ARG A 134 -10.25 6.83 -4.16
CA ARG A 134 -11.43 6.10 -4.65
C ARG A 134 -11.48 4.65 -4.17
N ALA A 135 -10.38 4.10 -3.65
CA ALA A 135 -10.32 2.71 -3.24
C ALA A 135 -11.08 2.44 -1.93
N ARG A 136 -11.65 1.25 -1.79
CA ARG A 136 -12.48 0.86 -0.64
C ARG A 136 -11.88 -0.34 0.08
N ALA A 137 -11.69 -0.20 1.38
CA ALA A 137 -11.34 -1.30 2.26
C ALA A 137 -12.62 -1.91 2.86
N TYR A 138 -12.71 -3.23 2.87
CA TYR A 138 -13.80 -3.96 3.52
C TYR A 138 -13.31 -5.31 4.03
N LYS A 139 -14.14 -5.97 4.84
CA LYS A 139 -13.88 -7.31 5.35
C LYS A 139 -15.07 -8.23 5.09
N GLU A 140 -14.78 -9.51 4.94
CA GLU A 140 -15.77 -10.58 4.82
C GLU A 140 -15.39 -11.73 5.75
N ARG A 141 -16.37 -12.32 6.44
CA ARG A 141 -16.16 -13.53 7.23
C ARG A 141 -16.30 -14.76 6.33
N ARG A 142 -15.32 -15.65 6.35
CA ARG A 142 -15.34 -16.98 5.72
C ARG A 142 -15.14 -18.07 6.77
N GLU A 143 -15.18 -19.33 6.36
CA GLU A 143 -15.01 -20.48 7.26
C GLU A 143 -13.64 -20.43 7.98
N GLU A 144 -12.58 -20.05 7.26
CA GLU A 144 -11.22 -19.97 7.79
C GLU A 144 -10.94 -18.73 8.65
N GLY A 145 -11.79 -17.70 8.58
CA GLY A 145 -11.63 -16.47 9.36
C GLY A 145 -12.07 -15.20 8.62
N ASP A 146 -11.60 -14.05 9.11
CA ASP A 146 -11.85 -12.74 8.50
C ASP A 146 -10.87 -12.51 7.34
N TYR A 147 -11.40 -12.24 6.15
CA TYR A 147 -10.64 -11.83 4.97
C TYR A 147 -10.80 -10.34 4.76
N PHE A 148 -9.69 -9.68 4.41
CA PHE A 148 -9.64 -8.26 4.13
C PHE A 148 -9.36 -7.99 2.66
N PHE A 149 -9.96 -6.91 2.16
CA PHE A 149 -9.90 -6.51 0.76
C PHE A 149 -9.63 -5.02 0.65
N ILE A 150 -8.95 -4.63 -0.42
CA ILE A 150 -8.91 -3.24 -0.90
C ILE A 150 -9.19 -3.27 -2.40
N ASP A 151 -10.30 -2.66 -2.80
CA ASP A 151 -10.75 -2.55 -4.20
C ASP A 151 -10.46 -1.14 -4.73
N THR A 152 -9.70 -1.02 -5.83
CA THR A 152 -9.22 0.26 -6.40
C THR A 152 -9.95 0.70 -7.65
#